data_AF-A0A2D8NKB6-F1
#
_entry.id   AF-A0A2D8NKB6-F1
#
_cell.length_a   1.000
_cell.length_b   1.000
_cell.length_c   1.000
_cell.angle_alpha   90.00
_cell.angle_beta   90.00
_cell.angle_gamma   90.00
#
_symmetry.space_group_name_H-M   'P 1'
#
loop_
_entity.id
_entity.type
_entity.pdbx_description
1 polymer ?
#
loop_
_entity_poly.entity_id
_entity_poly.type
_entity_poly.pdbx_seq_one_letter_code
_entity_poly.pdbx_strand_id
1 'polypeptide(L)'
;MISELTRVLLDANIIAKPVTRTLLVVGGVPSGFRAFWSRAAEREAQVHMRPKALPPSSVRERFGIVLGPTGTGAERFGGTKGADRQILADAAAAGARFLVTEDVDDYGLDDLASVGISAVNPDLFLATRLTRDAYSTVIDLFVERQLNPPTTAAQFHAAIAKNHPRLFAAHADLYDIEPERGIHGEPEVIFRGTRCLRCEQIVAAPAAIIDGLGPECR
;
A
#
# COMPACT_ATOMS: atom_id res chain seq x y z
N MET A 1 13.65 -2.67 23.01
CA MET A 1 12.27 -2.28 22.66
C MET A 1 12.05 -2.67 21.22
N ILE A 2 11.16 -3.62 20.94
CA ILE A 2 10.71 -3.83 19.55
C ILE A 2 9.89 -2.58 19.23
N SER A 3 10.38 -1.75 18.31
CA SER A 3 9.57 -0.64 17.77
C SER A 3 8.27 -1.25 17.26
N GLU A 4 7.13 -0.76 17.74
CA GLU A 4 5.83 -1.21 17.26
C GLU A 4 5.75 -0.87 15.75
N LEU A 5 5.63 -1.89 14.91
CA LEU A 5 5.58 -1.70 13.45
C LEU A 5 4.29 -0.98 13.08
N THR A 6 4.40 -0.01 12.18
CA THR A 6 3.27 0.72 11.64
C THR A 6 2.30 -0.22 10.93
N ARG A 7 1.06 -0.29 11.39
CA ARG A 7 0.04 -1.19 10.81
C ARG A 7 -0.57 -0.55 9.56
N VAL A 8 -0.51 -1.27 8.45
CA VAL A 8 -0.96 -0.79 7.13
C VAL A 8 -2.00 -1.77 6.58
N LEU A 9 -3.24 -1.32 6.42
CA LEU A 9 -4.29 -2.11 5.79
C LEU A 9 -4.13 -2.04 4.27
N LEU A 10 -4.15 -3.20 3.60
CA LEU A 10 -4.23 -3.28 2.14
C LEU A 10 -5.68 -3.48 1.71
N ASP A 11 -6.10 -2.68 0.74
CA ASP A 11 -7.40 -2.80 0.09
C ASP A 11 -7.43 -3.94 -0.95
N ALA A 12 -8.62 -4.34 -1.38
CA ALA A 12 -8.85 -5.45 -2.31
C ALA A 12 -8.12 -5.28 -3.65
N ASN A 13 -8.14 -4.06 -4.22
CA ASN A 13 -7.46 -3.72 -5.47
C ASN A 13 -5.92 -3.90 -5.37
N ILE A 14 -5.33 -3.69 -4.19
CA ILE A 14 -3.90 -3.90 -3.92
C ILE A 14 -3.61 -5.39 -3.73
N ILE A 15 -4.43 -6.08 -2.96
CA ILE A 15 -4.29 -7.52 -2.72
C ILE A 15 -4.35 -8.29 -4.04
N ALA A 16 -5.17 -7.86 -4.99
CA ALA A 16 -5.27 -8.49 -6.31
C ALA A 16 -4.03 -8.30 -7.20
N LYS A 17 -3.11 -7.36 -6.88
CA LYS A 17 -1.90 -7.05 -7.66
C LYS A 17 -0.65 -7.73 -7.10
N PRO A 18 -0.14 -8.82 -7.71
CA PRO A 18 0.90 -9.64 -7.10
C PRO A 18 2.21 -8.89 -6.80
N VAL A 19 2.69 -8.05 -7.72
CA VAL A 19 3.94 -7.29 -7.56
C VAL A 19 3.80 -6.28 -6.42
N THR A 20 2.78 -5.40 -6.49
CA THR A 20 2.50 -4.38 -5.47
C THR A 20 2.31 -4.99 -4.08
N ARG A 21 1.48 -6.03 -3.99
CA ARG A 21 1.24 -6.75 -2.73
C ARG A 21 2.53 -7.31 -2.14
N THR A 22 3.39 -7.93 -2.95
CA THR A 22 4.65 -8.50 -2.45
C THR A 22 5.64 -7.41 -2.01
N LEU A 23 5.73 -6.28 -2.71
CA LEU A 23 6.52 -5.12 -2.27
C LEU A 23 6.10 -4.66 -0.87
N LEU A 24 4.78 -4.55 -0.63
CA LEU A 24 4.23 -4.13 0.66
C LEU A 24 4.43 -5.18 1.77
N VAL A 25 4.22 -6.46 1.45
CA VAL A 25 4.30 -7.56 2.43
C VAL A 25 5.73 -7.87 2.83
N VAL A 26 6.62 -8.07 1.84
CA VAL A 26 8.00 -8.51 2.08
C VAL A 26 8.88 -7.32 2.48
N GLY A 27 8.72 -6.19 1.79
CA GLY A 27 9.49 -4.98 2.05
C GLY A 27 9.03 -4.21 3.28
N GLY A 28 7.83 -4.49 3.80
CA GLY A 28 7.24 -3.70 4.88
C GLY A 28 7.97 -3.80 6.20
N VAL A 29 8.17 -5.02 6.72
CA VAL A 29 8.80 -5.25 8.03
C VAL A 29 10.20 -4.63 8.13
N PRO A 30 11.12 -4.84 7.16
CA PRO A 30 12.42 -4.18 7.19
C PRO A 30 12.32 -2.65 7.01
N SER A 31 11.21 -2.15 6.49
CA SER A 31 10.91 -0.72 6.35
C SER A 31 10.10 -0.14 7.52
N GLY A 32 9.93 -0.88 8.62
CA GLY A 32 9.24 -0.40 9.82
C GLY A 32 7.71 -0.40 9.76
N PHE A 33 7.10 -1.06 8.77
CA PHE A 33 5.64 -1.23 8.71
C PHE A 33 5.24 -2.70 8.54
N ARG A 34 3.98 -3.02 8.81
CA ARG A 34 3.42 -4.35 8.60
C ARG A 34 2.14 -4.23 7.80
N ALA A 35 2.20 -4.69 6.56
CA ALA A 35 1.01 -4.85 5.73
C ALA A 35 0.15 -6.01 6.24
N PHE A 36 -1.16 -5.80 6.28
CA PHE A 36 -2.16 -6.82 6.57
C PHE A 36 -3.45 -6.50 5.82
N TRP A 37 -4.42 -7.39 5.83
CA TRP A 37 -5.76 -7.13 5.28
C TRP A 37 -6.84 -7.76 6.13
N SER A 38 -8.08 -7.30 5.93
CA SER A 38 -9.24 -7.85 6.61
C SER A 38 -9.88 -8.99 5.82
N ARG A 39 -10.82 -9.70 6.44
CA ARG A 39 -11.60 -10.73 5.76
C ARG A 39 -12.46 -10.16 4.63
N ALA A 40 -12.94 -8.92 4.77
CA ALA A 40 -13.73 -8.25 3.72
C ALA A 40 -12.87 -7.99 2.49
N ALA A 41 -11.72 -7.33 2.67
CA ALA A 41 -10.77 -7.07 1.59
C ALA A 41 -10.28 -8.36 0.90
N GLU A 42 -10.05 -9.44 1.66
CA GLU A 42 -9.64 -10.74 1.10
C GLU A 42 -10.70 -11.33 0.16
N ARG A 43 -11.97 -11.28 0.58
CA ARG A 43 -13.09 -11.83 -0.20
C ARG A 43 -13.31 -11.03 -1.47
N GLU A 44 -13.29 -9.71 -1.36
CA GLU A 44 -13.45 -8.82 -2.51
C GLU A 44 -12.30 -8.99 -3.51
N ALA A 45 -11.05 -9.03 -3.03
CA ALA A 45 -9.91 -9.30 -3.89
C ALA A 45 -10.08 -10.63 -4.65
N GLN A 46 -10.55 -11.68 -3.98
CA GLN A 46 -10.76 -12.98 -4.60
C GLN A 46 -11.82 -12.95 -5.72
N VAL A 47 -12.87 -12.12 -5.61
CA VAL A 47 -13.87 -11.96 -6.67
C VAL A 47 -13.27 -11.32 -7.94
N HIS A 48 -12.32 -10.40 -7.77
CA HIS A 48 -11.72 -9.65 -8.87
C HIS A 48 -10.43 -10.28 -9.44
N MET A 49 -10.03 -11.45 -8.96
CA MET A 49 -8.83 -12.12 -9.45
C MET A 49 -9.03 -12.84 -10.78
N ARG A 50 -7.97 -12.83 -11.61
CA ARG A 50 -7.94 -13.59 -12.86
C ARG A 50 -8.07 -15.09 -12.58
N PRO A 51 -8.71 -15.85 -13.49
CA PRO A 51 -8.73 -17.31 -13.41
C PRO A 51 -7.30 -17.88 -13.26
N LYS A 52 -7.11 -18.83 -12.33
CA LYS A 52 -5.83 -19.48 -11.98
C LYS A 52 -4.79 -18.62 -11.25
N ALA A 53 -5.11 -17.38 -10.87
CA ALA A 53 -4.23 -16.63 -9.99
C ALA A 53 -4.21 -17.26 -8.58
N LEU A 54 -3.05 -17.22 -7.91
CA LEU A 54 -2.90 -17.76 -6.56
C LEU A 54 -3.81 -17.00 -5.58
N PRO A 55 -4.74 -17.65 -4.86
CA PRO A 55 -5.69 -16.97 -3.99
C PRO A 55 -5.01 -16.09 -2.93
N PRO A 56 -5.64 -14.97 -2.50
CA PRO A 56 -5.07 -14.10 -1.48
C PRO A 56 -4.81 -14.82 -0.17
N SER A 57 -5.68 -15.76 0.22
CA SER A 57 -5.54 -16.59 1.41
C SER A 57 -4.27 -17.45 1.37
N SER A 58 -3.92 -18.04 0.23
CA SER A 58 -2.68 -18.82 0.08
C SER A 58 -1.44 -17.93 0.22
N VAL A 59 -1.50 -16.69 -0.27
CA VAL A 59 -0.43 -15.70 -0.06
C VAL A 59 -0.33 -15.32 1.40
N ARG A 60 -1.48 -15.06 2.04
CA ARG A 60 -1.59 -14.74 3.47
C ARG A 60 -0.86 -15.79 4.32
N GLU A 61 -1.20 -17.05 4.10
CA GLU A 61 -0.67 -18.20 4.83
C GLU A 61 0.82 -18.39 4.56
N ARG A 62 1.25 -18.26 3.30
CA ARG A 62 2.67 -18.35 2.92
C ARG A 62 3.55 -17.32 3.63
N PHE A 63 3.04 -16.11 3.85
CA PHE A 63 3.79 -15.02 4.49
C PHE A 63 3.43 -14.84 5.97
N GLY A 64 2.65 -15.74 6.57
CA GLY A 64 2.27 -15.67 7.99
C GLY A 64 1.48 -14.41 8.37
N ILE A 65 0.71 -13.86 7.43
CA ILE A 65 -0.07 -12.65 7.64
C ILE A 65 -1.33 -12.99 8.44
N VAL A 66 -1.58 -12.27 9.52
CA VAL A 66 -2.78 -12.43 10.34
C VAL A 66 -3.85 -11.48 9.80
N LEU A 67 -5.08 -11.99 9.59
CA LEU A 67 -6.20 -11.15 9.20
C LEU A 67 -6.49 -10.10 10.28
N GLY A 68 -6.77 -8.88 9.85
CA GLY A 68 -7.29 -7.85 10.74
C GLY A 68 -8.65 -8.25 11.33
N PRO A 69 -9.02 -7.71 12.50
CA PRO A 69 -10.37 -7.84 13.03
C PRO A 69 -11.39 -7.26 12.05
N THR A 70 -12.62 -7.73 12.15
CA THR A 70 -13.76 -7.10 11.47
C THR A 70 -14.30 -5.99 12.38
N GLY A 71 -14.29 -4.77 11.88
CA GLY A 71 -14.84 -3.61 12.57
C GLY A 71 -16.36 -3.60 12.54
N THR A 72 -16.96 -2.98 13.56
CA THR A 72 -18.40 -2.73 13.63
C THR A 72 -18.70 -1.26 13.33
N GLY A 73 -19.97 -0.96 13.03
CA GLY A 73 -20.43 0.42 12.85
C GLY A 73 -19.93 1.09 11.58
N ALA A 74 -19.77 0.35 10.48
CA ALA A 74 -19.28 0.87 9.20
C ALA A 74 -20.18 1.99 8.63
N GLU A 75 -21.48 1.96 8.94
CA GLU A 75 -22.46 2.95 8.53
C GLU A 75 -22.16 4.37 9.03
N ARG A 76 -21.32 4.53 10.06
CA ARG A 76 -20.90 5.84 10.58
C ARG A 76 -20.00 6.61 9.61
N PHE A 77 -19.35 5.92 8.68
CA PHE A 77 -18.47 6.51 7.67
C PHE A 77 -19.27 7.00 6.47
N GLY A 78 -20.11 8.01 6.70
CA GLY A 78 -21.06 8.50 5.72
C GLY A 78 -20.42 9.13 4.48
N GLY A 79 -19.21 9.70 4.62
CA GLY A 79 -18.45 10.31 3.53
C GLY A 79 -17.64 9.32 2.68
N THR A 80 -17.51 8.07 3.13
CA THR A 80 -16.83 6.98 2.45
C THR A 80 -17.82 6.20 1.57
N LYS A 81 -17.40 5.79 0.37
CA LYS A 81 -18.26 5.14 -0.61
C LYS A 81 -18.61 3.70 -0.18
N GLY A 82 -19.80 3.27 -0.59
CA GLY A 82 -20.42 1.94 -0.40
C GLY A 82 -19.66 0.91 0.45
N ALA A 83 -18.96 -0.02 -0.22
CA ALA A 83 -18.29 -1.16 0.39
C ALA A 83 -17.04 -0.76 1.19
N ASP A 84 -16.38 0.33 0.82
CA ASP A 84 -15.15 0.86 1.46
C ASP A 84 -15.37 1.27 2.90
N ARG A 85 -16.63 1.55 3.29
CA ARG A 85 -17.01 1.78 4.68
C ARG A 85 -16.61 0.65 5.61
N GLN A 86 -16.82 -0.59 5.16
CA GLN A 86 -16.43 -1.76 5.97
C GLN A 86 -14.90 -1.92 6.01
N ILE A 87 -14.21 -1.61 4.91
CA ILE A 87 -12.74 -1.62 4.86
C ILE A 87 -12.16 -0.60 5.84
N LEU A 88 -12.71 0.62 5.89
CA LEU A 88 -12.31 1.64 6.87
C LEU A 88 -12.64 1.23 8.32
N ALA A 89 -13.78 0.58 8.55
CA ALA A 89 -14.13 0.03 9.87
C ALA A 89 -13.12 -1.03 10.34
N ASP A 90 -12.73 -1.94 9.43
CA ASP A 90 -11.74 -2.97 9.70
C ASP A 90 -10.36 -2.35 9.97
N ALA A 91 -9.97 -1.32 9.20
CA ALA A 91 -8.74 -0.56 9.40
C ALA A 91 -8.69 0.06 10.81
N ALA A 92 -9.79 0.73 11.21
CA ALA A 92 -9.92 1.38 12.51
C ALA A 92 -9.90 0.36 13.67
N ALA A 93 -10.64 -0.74 13.55
CA ALA A 93 -10.64 -1.81 14.55
C ALA A 93 -9.26 -2.47 14.69
N ALA A 94 -8.50 -2.51 13.61
CA ALA A 94 -7.12 -2.98 13.60
C ALA A 94 -6.11 -1.93 14.07
N GLY A 95 -6.50 -0.70 14.40
CA GLY A 95 -5.53 0.36 14.71
C GLY A 95 -4.53 0.61 13.57
N ALA A 96 -4.98 0.45 12.32
CA ALA A 96 -4.18 0.83 11.16
C ALA A 96 -3.85 2.33 11.23
N ARG A 97 -2.67 2.70 10.71
CA ARG A 97 -2.29 4.11 10.53
C ARG A 97 -2.53 4.56 9.10
N PHE A 98 -2.40 3.63 8.16
CA PHE A 98 -2.57 3.86 6.73
C PHE A 98 -3.44 2.79 6.10
N LEU A 99 -4.22 3.20 5.11
CA LEU A 99 -4.97 2.33 4.20
C LEU A 99 -4.38 2.54 2.81
N VAL A 100 -3.85 1.47 2.20
CA VAL A 100 -3.27 1.54 0.86
C VAL A 100 -4.30 1.03 -0.14
N THR A 101 -4.67 1.88 -1.09
CA THR A 101 -5.71 1.64 -2.11
C THR A 101 -5.40 2.43 -3.38
N GLU A 102 -5.91 2.00 -4.52
CA GLU A 102 -5.88 2.80 -5.75
C GLU A 102 -7.00 3.85 -5.79
N ASP A 103 -8.09 3.59 -5.08
CA ASP A 103 -9.33 4.39 -5.08
C ASP A 103 -9.35 5.34 -3.86
N VAL A 104 -8.31 6.19 -3.74
CA VAL A 104 -8.13 7.06 -2.57
C VAL A 104 -9.30 8.04 -2.40
N ASP A 105 -9.93 8.45 -3.50
CA ASP A 105 -11.06 9.37 -3.49
C ASP A 105 -12.37 8.74 -2.98
N ASP A 106 -12.42 7.41 -2.82
CA ASP A 106 -13.57 6.69 -2.26
C ASP A 106 -13.69 6.87 -0.74
N TYR A 107 -12.63 7.32 -0.08
CA TYR A 107 -12.59 7.51 1.36
C TYR A 107 -12.87 8.97 1.75
N GLY A 108 -13.84 9.19 2.64
CA GLY A 108 -14.19 10.54 3.10
C GLY A 108 -13.08 11.15 3.96
N LEU A 109 -12.73 12.42 3.74
CA LEU A 109 -11.68 13.09 4.53
C LEU A 109 -12.03 13.14 6.03
N ASP A 110 -13.25 13.54 6.37
CA ASP A 110 -13.71 13.62 7.76
C ASP A 110 -13.77 12.24 8.41
N ASP A 111 -14.17 11.22 7.65
CA ASP A 111 -14.21 9.83 8.12
C ASP A 111 -12.80 9.33 8.46
N LEU A 112 -11.83 9.53 7.56
CA LEU A 112 -10.41 9.21 7.77
C LEU A 112 -9.84 9.95 8.98
N ALA A 113 -10.12 11.25 9.10
CA ALA A 113 -9.69 12.08 10.22
C ALA A 113 -10.28 11.60 11.55
N SER A 114 -11.55 11.17 11.57
CA SER A 114 -12.25 10.69 12.77
C SER A 114 -11.60 9.46 13.41
N VAL A 115 -10.85 8.68 12.64
CA VAL A 115 -10.13 7.47 13.11
C VAL A 115 -8.61 7.61 13.02
N GLY A 116 -8.10 8.78 12.62
CA GLY A 116 -6.67 9.04 12.52
C GLY A 116 -5.94 8.17 11.49
N ILE A 117 -6.62 7.78 10.41
CA ILE A 117 -6.10 6.99 9.28
C ILE A 117 -5.87 7.91 8.08
N SER A 118 -4.93 7.56 7.20
CA SER A 118 -4.84 8.19 5.88
C SER A 118 -4.86 7.14 4.78
N ALA A 119 -5.67 7.40 3.76
CA ALA A 119 -5.74 6.62 2.53
C ALA A 119 -4.66 7.13 1.57
N VAL A 120 -3.95 6.21 0.92
CA VAL A 120 -2.78 6.55 0.12
C VAL A 120 -2.60 5.57 -1.03
N ASN A 121 -2.25 6.11 -2.18
CA ASN A 121 -1.91 5.33 -3.37
C ASN A 121 -0.66 4.47 -3.10
N PRO A 122 -0.62 3.20 -3.58
CA PRO A 122 0.53 2.31 -3.35
C PRO A 122 1.86 2.88 -3.84
N ASP A 123 1.89 3.59 -4.97
CA ASP A 123 3.13 4.14 -5.52
C ASP A 123 3.72 5.21 -4.60
N LEU A 124 2.89 6.19 -4.19
CA LEU A 124 3.29 7.22 -3.24
C LEU A 124 3.70 6.63 -1.88
N PHE A 125 2.95 5.65 -1.38
CA PHE A 125 3.25 5.00 -0.10
C PHE A 125 4.61 4.29 -0.16
N LEU A 126 4.84 3.47 -1.18
CA LEU A 126 6.08 2.72 -1.35
C LEU A 126 7.26 3.66 -1.59
N ALA A 127 7.12 4.68 -2.44
CA ALA A 127 8.17 5.68 -2.68
C ALA A 127 8.60 6.39 -1.38
N THR A 128 7.65 6.61 -0.46
CA THR A 128 7.92 7.32 0.80
C THR A 128 8.43 6.39 1.91
N ARG A 129 7.93 5.16 1.96
CA ARG A 129 8.11 4.26 3.12
C ARG A 129 9.05 3.09 2.86
N LEU A 130 9.14 2.60 1.63
CA LEU A 130 9.96 1.43 1.34
C LEU A 130 11.43 1.84 1.31
N THR A 131 12.22 1.30 2.23
CA THR A 131 13.65 1.61 2.31
C THR A 131 14.39 1.02 1.12
N ARG A 132 15.53 1.62 0.78
CA ARG A 132 16.40 1.15 -0.31
C ARG A 132 16.77 -0.33 -0.15
N ASP A 133 17.23 -0.73 1.03
CA ASP A 133 17.66 -2.11 1.31
C ASP A 133 16.50 -3.10 1.18
N ALA A 134 15.31 -2.72 1.68
CA ALA A 134 14.10 -3.52 1.54
C ALA A 134 13.67 -3.65 0.08
N TYR A 135 13.75 -2.56 -0.69
CA TYR A 135 13.43 -2.55 -2.11
C TYR A 135 14.35 -3.49 -2.89
N SER A 136 15.67 -3.38 -2.74
CA SER A 136 16.63 -4.28 -3.39
C SER A 136 16.39 -5.75 -3.00
N THR A 137 16.17 -6.03 -1.72
CA THR A 137 15.88 -7.40 -1.24
C THR A 137 14.63 -7.99 -1.90
N VAL A 138 13.58 -7.18 -2.08
CA VAL A 138 12.36 -7.65 -2.75
C VAL A 138 12.60 -7.90 -4.23
N ILE A 139 13.38 -7.05 -4.91
CA ILE A 139 13.76 -7.27 -6.32
C ILE A 139 14.52 -8.59 -6.46
N ASP A 140 15.54 -8.83 -5.63
CA ASP A 140 16.33 -10.06 -5.66
C ASP A 140 15.44 -11.29 -5.47
N LEU A 141 14.51 -11.23 -4.50
CA LEU A 141 13.54 -12.30 -4.26
C LEU A 141 12.66 -12.58 -5.48
N PHE A 142 12.28 -11.54 -6.23
CA PHE A 142 11.50 -11.71 -7.45
C PHE A 142 12.32 -12.39 -8.54
N VAL A 143 13.54 -11.90 -8.79
CA VAL A 143 14.46 -12.41 -9.81
C VAL A 143 14.81 -13.87 -9.55
N GLU A 144 15.17 -14.23 -8.31
CA GLU A 144 15.51 -15.60 -7.91
C GLU A 144 14.36 -16.60 -8.12
N ARG A 145 13.11 -16.14 -8.06
CA ARG A 145 11.92 -17.00 -8.14
C ARG A 145 11.32 -17.09 -9.54
N GLN A 146 11.92 -16.46 -10.55
CA GLN A 146 11.40 -16.50 -11.92
C GLN A 146 11.63 -17.87 -12.58
N LEU A 147 10.62 -18.29 -13.34
CA LEU A 147 10.62 -19.51 -14.15
C LEU A 147 10.66 -19.14 -15.65
N ASN A 148 11.71 -18.44 -16.09
CA ASN A 148 12.02 -18.08 -17.49
C ASN A 148 11.05 -17.16 -18.27
N PRO A 149 11.56 -16.29 -19.18
CA PRO A 149 12.97 -15.90 -19.28
C PRO A 149 13.39 -15.07 -18.03
N PRO A 150 14.65 -15.20 -17.58
CA PRO A 150 15.13 -14.46 -16.42
C PRO A 150 15.15 -12.96 -16.75
N THR A 151 14.43 -12.19 -15.96
CA THR A 151 14.48 -10.74 -15.90
C THR A 151 15.60 -10.38 -14.94
N THR A 152 16.55 -9.54 -15.36
CA THR A 152 17.58 -9.04 -14.44
C THR A 152 16.95 -8.12 -13.38
N ALA A 153 17.66 -7.89 -12.27
CA ALA A 153 17.21 -6.95 -11.25
C ALA A 153 16.96 -5.54 -11.83
N ALA A 154 17.83 -5.07 -12.73
CA ALA A 154 17.66 -3.81 -13.44
C ALA A 154 16.41 -3.80 -14.34
N GLN A 155 16.17 -4.88 -15.10
CA GLN A 155 14.96 -4.98 -15.94
C GLN A 155 13.68 -5.02 -15.09
N PHE A 156 13.72 -5.70 -13.94
CA PHE A 156 12.60 -5.74 -13.02
C PHE A 156 12.35 -4.35 -12.40
N HIS A 157 13.42 -3.65 -12.02
CA HIS A 157 13.37 -2.25 -11.58
C HIS A 157 12.72 -1.36 -12.64
N ALA A 158 13.17 -1.42 -13.90
CA ALA A 158 12.56 -0.66 -15.00
C ALA A 158 11.07 -0.99 -15.18
N ALA A 159 10.68 -2.27 -15.05
CA ALA A 159 9.29 -2.70 -15.17
C ALA A 159 8.39 -2.25 -14.00
N ILE A 160 8.96 -1.94 -12.82
CA ILE A 160 8.20 -1.37 -11.69
C ILE A 160 7.59 -0.01 -12.08
N ALA A 161 8.30 0.80 -12.88
CA ALA A 161 7.84 2.12 -13.31
C ALA A 161 6.49 2.10 -14.07
N LYS A 162 6.11 0.96 -14.67
CA LYS A 162 4.80 0.81 -15.34
C LYS A 162 3.61 1.08 -14.42
N ASN A 163 3.74 0.73 -13.14
CA ASN A 163 2.67 0.88 -12.14
C ASN A 163 3.09 1.77 -10.96
N HIS A 164 4.40 1.91 -10.71
CA HIS A 164 4.95 2.64 -9.58
C HIS A 164 6.09 3.58 -10.00
N PRO A 165 5.80 4.62 -10.81
CA PRO A 165 6.81 5.57 -11.28
C PRO A 165 7.49 6.36 -10.16
N ARG A 166 6.79 6.72 -9.08
CA ARG A 166 7.39 7.42 -7.93
C ARG A 166 8.35 6.51 -7.17
N LEU A 167 7.98 5.24 -6.99
CA LEU A 167 8.87 4.25 -6.37
C LEU A 167 10.12 4.02 -7.21
N PHE A 168 9.97 3.93 -8.53
CA PHE A 168 11.13 3.86 -9.44
C PHE A 168 12.03 5.07 -9.23
N ALA A 169 11.47 6.29 -9.30
CA ALA A 169 12.24 7.53 -9.15
C ALA A 169 12.95 7.63 -7.79
N ALA A 170 12.32 7.16 -6.72
CA ALA A 170 12.90 7.15 -5.37
C ALA A 170 14.16 6.27 -5.25
N HIS A 171 14.36 5.32 -6.15
CA HIS A 171 15.50 4.41 -6.16
C HIS A 171 16.20 4.34 -7.53
N ALA A 172 16.07 5.39 -8.35
CA ALA A 172 16.58 5.42 -9.73
C ALA A 172 18.11 5.31 -9.81
N ASP A 173 18.81 5.57 -8.72
CA ASP A 173 20.26 5.46 -8.63
C ASP A 173 20.76 4.03 -8.35
N LEU A 174 19.87 3.05 -8.16
CA LEU A 174 20.26 1.65 -7.97
C LEU A 174 20.78 0.99 -9.25
N TYR A 175 20.23 1.39 -10.41
CA TYR A 175 20.53 0.78 -11.70
C TYR A 175 20.59 1.85 -12.78
N ASP A 176 21.58 1.76 -13.67
CA ASP A 176 21.68 2.62 -14.85
C ASP A 176 20.74 2.09 -15.96
N ILE A 177 19.44 2.34 -15.80
CA ILE A 177 18.40 1.88 -16.72
C ILE A 177 17.23 2.87 -16.79
N GLU A 178 16.72 3.09 -17.99
CA GLU A 178 15.53 3.91 -18.21
C GLU A 178 14.24 3.23 -17.73
N PRO A 179 13.27 3.97 -17.16
CA PRO A 179 11.99 3.39 -16.76
C PRO A 179 11.19 2.91 -17.96
N GLU A 180 10.49 1.80 -17.79
CA GLU A 180 9.47 1.40 -18.77
C GLU A 180 8.28 2.37 -18.72
N ARG A 181 7.74 2.72 -19.89
CA ARG A 181 6.63 3.67 -19.99
C ARG A 181 5.39 3.15 -19.26
N GLY A 182 4.82 4.02 -18.43
CA GLY A 182 3.53 3.81 -17.77
C GLY A 182 2.42 3.53 -18.78
N ILE A 183 1.50 2.65 -18.40
CA ILE A 183 0.36 2.24 -19.24
C ILE A 183 -0.92 2.98 -18.82
N HIS A 184 -0.89 3.66 -17.68
CA HIS A 184 -2.02 4.32 -17.04
C HIS A 184 -1.62 5.75 -16.65
N GLY A 185 -2.58 6.68 -16.67
CA GLY A 185 -2.40 8.02 -16.12
C GLY A 185 -2.31 7.99 -14.60
N GLU A 186 -1.64 8.98 -14.01
CA GLU A 186 -1.60 9.13 -12.56
C GLU A 186 -3.01 9.45 -12.01
N PRO A 187 -3.43 8.84 -10.90
CA PRO A 187 -4.70 9.18 -10.27
C PRO A 187 -4.76 10.65 -9.87
N GLU A 188 -5.94 11.27 -9.97
CA GLU A 188 -6.13 12.66 -9.56
C GLU A 188 -5.91 12.86 -8.05
N VAL A 189 -6.26 11.84 -7.25
CA VAL A 189 -6.09 11.85 -5.80
C VAL A 189 -5.19 10.68 -5.40
N ILE A 190 -3.98 11.00 -4.93
CA ILE A 190 -2.98 9.99 -4.50
C ILE A 190 -2.83 9.89 -2.97
N PHE A 191 -3.38 10.85 -2.24
CA PHE A 191 -3.37 10.87 -0.78
C PHE A 191 -4.61 11.58 -0.24
N ARG A 192 -5.17 11.05 0.86
CA ARG A 192 -6.23 11.71 1.62
C ARG A 192 -6.14 11.33 3.11
N GLY A 193 -6.30 12.30 3.99
CA GLY A 193 -6.27 12.11 5.44
C GLY A 193 -5.40 13.14 6.14
N THR A 194 -5.11 12.91 7.42
CA THR A 194 -4.40 13.85 8.29
C THR A 194 -3.08 13.33 8.84
N ARG A 195 -2.68 12.09 8.52
CA ARG A 195 -1.47 11.48 9.04
C ARG A 195 -0.33 11.60 8.03
N CYS A 196 0.77 12.22 8.43
CA CYS A 196 1.96 12.32 7.59
C CYS A 196 2.57 10.94 7.31
N LEU A 197 2.90 10.65 6.05
CA LEU A 197 3.55 9.40 5.65
C LEU A 197 4.91 9.20 6.32
N ARG A 198 5.69 10.26 6.55
CA ARG A 198 7.05 10.14 7.08
C ARG A 198 7.10 10.03 8.60
N CYS A 199 6.64 11.05 9.31
CA CYS A 199 6.71 11.09 10.78
C CYS A 199 5.49 10.49 11.49
N GLU A 200 4.45 10.11 10.73
CA GLU A 200 3.21 9.52 11.22
C GLU A 200 2.42 10.40 12.21
N GLN A 201 2.78 11.66 12.37
CA GLN A 201 2.04 12.61 13.18
C GLN A 201 0.75 13.02 12.47
N ILE A 202 -0.30 13.21 13.28
CA ILE A 202 -1.56 13.78 12.80
C ILE A 202 -1.37 15.29 12.70
N VAL A 203 -1.59 15.83 11.50
CA VAL A 203 -1.57 17.26 11.20
C VAL A 203 -2.99 17.79 11.35
N ALA A 204 -3.18 18.79 12.20
CA ALA A 204 -4.49 19.35 12.52
C ALA A 204 -5.19 19.98 11.30
N ALA A 205 -4.42 20.56 10.38
CA ALA A 205 -4.92 21.12 9.13
C ALA A 205 -4.63 20.15 7.96
N PRO A 206 -5.63 19.40 7.45
CA PRO A 206 -5.41 18.46 6.35
C PRO A 206 -4.81 19.12 5.10
N ALA A 207 -5.21 20.36 4.80
CA ALA A 207 -4.70 21.12 3.67
C ALA A 207 -3.20 21.48 3.78
N ALA A 208 -2.59 21.34 4.96
CA ALA A 208 -1.15 21.51 5.14
C ALA A 208 -0.34 20.26 4.75
N ILE A 209 -1.02 19.15 4.46
CA ILE A 209 -0.40 17.93 3.92
C ILE A 209 -0.35 18.03 2.40
N ILE A 210 0.85 17.95 1.86
CA ILE A 210 1.10 17.93 0.41
C ILE A 210 1.76 16.60 0.07
N ASP A 211 1.18 15.85 -0.87
CA ASP A 211 1.64 14.51 -1.26
C ASP A 211 1.88 13.57 -0.06
N GLY A 212 1.00 13.66 0.94
CA GLY A 212 1.09 12.86 2.18
C GLY A 212 2.16 13.31 3.17
N LEU A 213 2.86 14.41 2.93
CA LEU A 213 3.87 14.96 3.85
C LEU A 213 3.37 16.21 4.57
N GLY A 214 3.45 16.19 5.90
CA GLY A 214 3.19 17.37 6.72
C GLY A 214 4.32 18.40 6.61
N PRO A 215 4.12 19.64 7.10
CA PRO A 215 5.05 20.75 6.90
C PRO A 215 6.50 20.46 7.28
N GLU A 216 6.71 19.76 8.40
CA GLU A 216 8.04 19.42 8.95
C GLU A 216 8.75 18.27 8.21
N CYS A 217 8.08 17.62 7.26
CA CYS A 217 8.58 16.42 6.58
C CYS A 217 8.73 16.59 5.07
N ARG A 218 8.45 17.78 4.54
CA ARG A 218 8.64 18.11 3.12
C ARG A 218 10.12 18.36 2.81
#